data_AF-A0A6L6XP08-F1
#
_entry.id   AF-A0A6L6XP08-F1
#
_cell.length_a   1.000
_cell.length_b   1.000
_cell.length_c   1.000
_cell.angle_alpha   90.00
_cell.angle_beta   90.00
_cell.angle_gamma   90.00
#
_symmetry.space_group_name_H-M   'P 1'
#
loop_
_entity.id
_entity.type
_entity.pdbx_description
1 polymer ?
#
loop_
_entity_poly.entity_id
_entity_poly.type
_entity_poly.pdbx_seq_one_letter_code
_entity_poly.pdbx_strand_id
1 'polypeptide(L)'
;MGDPGLRDRHPVPGVGAADRRPAHAQGAHVLLAPPQRLGRAGYDLAVLFATHAAQALDAAQVIAGLRAALGSRHQIGVAQGILMQRHGLTIEQAFAVLQRFSHESNTKLNDVAAEIAREHHEG
;
A
#
# COMPACT_ATOMS: atom_id res chain seq x y z
N MET A 1 -20.96 38.77 -22.43
CA MET A 1 -20.38 38.38 -23.72
C MET A 1 -18.97 37.85 -23.40
N GLY A 2 -18.81 36.69 -22.75
CA GLY A 2 -18.96 35.32 -23.30
C GLY A 2 -17.57 34.92 -23.82
N ASP A 3 -16.75 34.10 -23.16
CA ASP A 3 -16.96 32.72 -22.71
C ASP A 3 -15.89 32.30 -21.65
N PRO A 4 -16.25 31.73 -20.48
CA PRO A 4 -15.33 31.07 -19.55
C PRO A 4 -15.40 29.54 -19.73
N GLY A 5 -14.58 28.99 -20.61
CA GLY A 5 -14.57 27.56 -20.94
C GLY A 5 -13.25 26.86 -20.59
N LEU A 6 -13.38 25.73 -19.88
CA LEU A 6 -12.37 24.67 -19.63
C LEU A 6 -11.39 24.84 -18.48
N ARG A 7 -11.85 24.55 -17.25
CA ARG A 7 -11.05 23.83 -16.23
C ARG A 7 -11.86 22.77 -15.49
N ASP A 8 -12.60 21.95 -16.22
CA ASP A 8 -13.06 20.65 -15.73
C ASP A 8 -11.97 19.62 -15.99
N ARG A 9 -11.04 19.47 -15.03
CA ARG A 9 -10.18 18.29 -14.97
C ARG A 9 -10.91 17.21 -14.18
N HIS A 10 -11.72 16.44 -14.89
CA HIS A 10 -12.24 15.18 -14.38
C HIS A 10 -11.08 14.16 -14.30
N PRO A 11 -10.84 13.49 -13.17
CA PRO A 11 -9.92 12.36 -13.13
C PRO A 11 -10.58 11.17 -13.83
N VAL A 12 -9.92 10.61 -14.85
CA VAL A 12 -10.28 9.29 -15.37
C VAL A 12 -9.53 8.20 -14.57
N PRO A 13 -10.23 7.16 -14.10
CA PRO A 13 -9.65 6.08 -13.32
C PRO A 13 -8.94 5.06 -14.22
N GLY A 14 -7.69 4.74 -13.91
CA GLY A 14 -6.94 3.63 -14.51
C GLY A 14 -6.99 2.37 -13.65
N VAL A 15 -8.17 1.75 -13.58
CA VAL A 15 -8.34 0.37 -13.09
C VAL A 15 -8.43 -0.52 -14.34
N GLY A 16 -7.39 -1.32 -14.59
CA GLY A 16 -7.27 -2.14 -15.80
C GLY A 16 -6.49 -3.42 -15.55
N ALA A 17 -7.22 -4.46 -15.15
CA ALA A 17 -7.02 -5.89 -15.41
C ALA A 17 -5.60 -6.42 -15.60
N ALA A 18 -5.06 -7.02 -14.54
CA ALA A 18 -4.37 -8.30 -14.70
C ALA A 18 -5.34 -9.38 -14.23
N ASP A 19 -6.04 -9.97 -15.20
CA ASP A 19 -6.62 -11.30 -15.05
C ASP A 19 -5.47 -12.29 -14.76
N ARG A 20 -5.37 -12.69 -13.50
CA ARG A 20 -4.69 -13.92 -13.10
C ARG A 20 -5.71 -14.75 -12.34
N ARG A 21 -6.37 -15.67 -13.04
CA ARG A 21 -6.94 -16.85 -12.39
C ARG A 21 -5.82 -17.84 -12.09
N PRO A 22 -5.48 -18.12 -10.81
CA PRO A 22 -4.97 -19.42 -10.46
C PRO A 22 -6.14 -20.39 -10.32
N ALA A 23 -6.03 -21.49 -11.05
CA ALA A 23 -6.86 -22.67 -10.94
C ALA A 23 -6.85 -23.22 -9.51
N HIS A 24 -8.02 -23.70 -9.06
CA HIS A 24 -8.21 -24.72 -8.03
C HIS A 24 -7.09 -24.87 -6.97
N ALA A 25 -7.11 -24.01 -5.95
CA ALA A 25 -6.60 -24.36 -4.64
C ALA A 25 -7.79 -24.74 -3.74
N GLN A 26 -8.23 -25.98 -3.86
CA GLN A 26 -8.96 -26.67 -2.81
C GLN A 26 -8.06 -26.64 -1.56
N GLY A 27 -8.39 -25.80 -0.59
CA GLY A 27 -7.54 -25.67 0.59
C GLY A 27 -7.83 -24.49 1.50
N ALA A 28 -9.11 -24.20 1.77
CA ALA A 28 -9.49 -23.34 2.91
C ALA A 28 -10.89 -23.71 3.41
N HIS A 29 -11.18 -25.02 3.51
CA HIS A 29 -12.40 -25.50 4.14
C HIS A 29 -12.10 -25.85 5.59
N VAL A 30 -12.07 -24.85 6.46
CA VAL A 30 -12.46 -24.90 7.87
C VAL A 30 -12.14 -23.53 8.46
N LEU A 31 -13.17 -22.75 8.76
CA LEU A 31 -13.29 -22.13 10.09
C LEU A 31 -14.74 -21.68 10.28
N LEU A 32 -15.34 -22.15 11.37
CA LEU A 32 -16.75 -22.05 11.77
C LEU A 32 -17.74 -22.89 10.96
N ALA A 33 -17.94 -24.12 11.42
CA ALA A 33 -19.26 -24.73 11.37
C ALA A 33 -20.32 -23.73 11.89
N PRO A 34 -21.55 -23.71 11.34
CA PRO A 34 -22.60 -22.83 11.85
C PRO A 34 -22.76 -23.10 13.35
N PRO A 35 -22.72 -22.06 14.19
CA PRO A 35 -22.51 -22.20 15.63
C PRO A 35 -23.66 -22.95 16.32
N GLN A 36 -24.80 -23.07 15.64
CA GLN A 36 -25.99 -23.86 15.99
C GLN A 36 -25.72 -25.37 16.16
N ARG A 37 -24.64 -25.89 15.55
CA ARG A 37 -24.30 -27.32 15.60
C ARG A 37 -23.42 -27.67 16.81
N LEU A 38 -22.86 -26.67 17.48
CA LEU A 38 -22.20 -26.84 18.76
C LEU A 38 -23.26 -26.63 19.85
N GLY A 39 -23.37 -27.57 20.80
CA GLY A 39 -24.19 -27.33 21.99
C GLY A 39 -23.78 -26.02 22.70
N ARG A 40 -24.60 -25.52 23.64
CA ARG A 40 -24.45 -24.17 24.22
C ARG A 40 -23.01 -23.79 24.62
N ALA A 41 -22.29 -24.68 25.30
CA ALA A 41 -20.90 -24.45 25.71
C ALA A 41 -19.94 -24.29 24.51
N GLY A 42 -20.14 -25.06 23.43
CA GLY A 42 -19.34 -24.92 22.22
C GLY A 42 -19.72 -23.68 21.41
N TYR A 43 -20.98 -23.26 21.43
CA TYR A 43 -21.41 -21.97 20.86
C TYR A 43 -20.72 -20.81 21.57
N ASP A 44 -20.76 -20.78 22.91
CA ASP A 44 -20.18 -19.69 23.70
C ASP A 44 -18.65 -19.62 23.51
N LEU A 45 -17.96 -20.77 23.43
CA LEU A 45 -16.53 -20.82 23.07
C LEU A 45 -16.27 -20.34 21.64
N ALA A 46 -17.09 -20.74 20.66
CA ALA A 46 -16.91 -20.32 19.28
C ALA A 46 -17.06 -18.80 19.11
N VAL A 47 -18.02 -18.19 19.81
CA VAL A 47 -18.19 -16.72 19.83
C VAL A 47 -16.96 -16.06 20.47
N LEU A 48 -16.50 -16.57 21.62
CA LEU A 48 -15.31 -16.03 22.29
C LEU A 48 -14.08 -16.07 21.37
N PHE A 49 -13.81 -17.21 20.72
CA PHE A 49 -12.71 -17.33 19.77
C PHE A 49 -12.88 -16.41 18.55
N ALA A 50 -14.09 -16.30 18.00
CA ALA A 50 -14.36 -15.41 16.88
C ALA A 50 -14.07 -13.94 17.22
N THR A 51 -14.43 -13.48 18.43
CA THR A 51 -14.13 -12.12 18.89
C THR A 51 -12.62 -11.90 18.97
N HIS A 52 -11.87 -12.79 19.61
CA HIS A 52 -10.42 -12.65 19.73
C HIS A 52 -9.72 -12.74 18.36
N ALA A 53 -10.18 -13.62 17.47
CA ALA A 53 -9.66 -13.72 16.11
C ALA A 53 -9.91 -12.45 15.30
N ALA A 54 -11.10 -11.86 15.41
CA ALA A 54 -11.42 -10.58 14.75
C ALA A 54 -10.52 -9.44 15.26
N GLN A 55 -10.30 -9.35 16.57
CA GLN A 55 -9.39 -8.36 17.17
C GLN A 55 -7.93 -8.56 16.73
N ALA A 56 -7.46 -9.82 16.73
CA ALA A 56 -6.10 -10.14 16.29
C ALA A 56 -5.90 -9.81 14.80
N LEU A 57 -6.90 -10.06 13.97
CA LEU A 57 -6.86 -9.75 12.54
C LEU A 57 -6.82 -8.24 12.29
N ASP A 58 -7.65 -7.46 13.00
CA ASP A 58 -7.64 -5.99 12.91
C ASP A 58 -6.28 -5.41 13.32
N ALA A 59 -5.74 -5.87 14.46
CA ALA A 59 -4.41 -5.48 14.92
C ALA A 59 -3.32 -5.83 13.89
N ALA A 60 -3.39 -7.02 13.28
CA ALA A 60 -2.43 -7.43 12.26
C ALA A 60 -2.48 -6.53 11.02
N GLN A 61 -3.67 -6.12 10.59
CA GLN A 61 -3.84 -5.19 9.46
C GLN A 61 -3.26 -3.81 9.76
N VAL A 62 -3.52 -3.27 10.95
CA VAL A 62 -2.96 -1.97 11.38
C VAL A 62 -1.42 -2.03 11.41
N ILE A 63 -0.85 -3.07 12.01
CA ILE A 63 0.60 -3.25 12.08
C ILE A 63 1.21 -3.38 10.68
N ALA A 64 0.56 -4.12 9.77
CA ALA A 64 1.02 -4.25 8.40
C ALA A 64 1.02 -2.89 7.66
N GLY A 65 -0.04 -2.09 7.82
CA GLY A 65 -0.12 -0.75 7.26
C GLY A 65 0.96 0.19 7.79
N LEU A 66 1.21 0.18 9.10
CA LEU A 66 2.27 0.98 9.73
C LEU A 66 3.66 0.57 9.22
N ARG A 67 3.93 -0.74 9.12
CA ARG A 67 5.20 -1.24 8.58
C ARG A 67 5.40 -0.80 7.13
N ALA A 68 4.37 -0.88 6.30
CA ALA A 68 4.43 -0.41 4.92
C ALA A 68 4.70 1.11 4.84
N ALA A 69 4.02 1.90 5.65
CA ALA A 69 4.22 3.35 5.70
C ALA A 69 5.64 3.73 6.15
N LEU A 70 6.17 3.06 7.18
CA LEU A 70 7.54 3.26 7.65
C LEU A 70 8.57 2.87 6.58
N GLY A 71 8.37 1.75 5.89
CA GLY A 71 9.22 1.31 4.78
C GLY A 71 9.26 2.34 3.64
N SER A 72 8.09 2.82 3.22
CA SER A 72 7.96 3.87 2.19
C SER A 72 8.70 5.15 2.60
N ARG A 73 8.46 5.64 3.83
CA ARG A 73 9.13 6.83 4.35
C ARG A 73 10.65 6.66 4.41
N HIS A 74 11.13 5.48 4.80
CA HIS A 74 12.56 5.19 4.85
C HIS A 74 13.20 5.23 3.45
N GLN A 75 12.61 4.54 2.47
CA GLN A 75 13.11 4.54 1.09
C GLN A 75 13.15 5.95 0.48
N ILE A 76 12.09 6.73 0.70
CA ILE A 76 12.05 8.13 0.26
C ILE A 76 13.18 8.95 0.91
N GLY A 77 13.40 8.79 2.22
CA GLY A 77 14.48 9.48 2.92
C GLY A 77 15.87 9.11 2.40
N VAL A 78 16.12 7.83 2.08
CA VAL A 78 17.37 7.37 1.48
C VAL A 78 17.59 8.02 0.10
N ALA A 79 16.57 7.99 -0.76
CA ALA A 79 16.65 8.61 -2.08
C ALA A 79 16.85 10.13 -1.99
N GLN A 80 16.18 10.81 -1.05
CA GLN A 80 16.43 12.23 -0.78
C GLN A 80 17.89 12.47 -0.40
N GLY A 81 18.46 11.67 0.50
CA GLY A 81 19.87 11.78 0.89
C GLY A 81 20.84 11.63 -0.29
N ILE A 82 20.58 10.67 -1.19
CA ILE A 82 21.36 10.48 -2.42
C ILE A 82 21.28 11.73 -3.31
N LEU A 83 20.08 12.25 -3.56
CA LEU A 83 19.88 13.43 -4.39
C LEU A 83 20.52 14.68 -3.77
N MET A 84 20.44 14.84 -2.45
CA MET A 84 21.12 15.91 -1.72
C MET A 84 22.64 15.82 -1.92
N GLN A 85 23.23 14.64 -1.75
CA GLN A 85 24.67 14.43 -1.88
C GLN A 85 25.17 14.62 -3.32
N ARG A 86 24.41 14.17 -4.33
CA ARG A 86 24.83 14.23 -5.74
C ARG A 86 24.57 15.58 -6.41
N HIS A 87 23.50 16.28 -6.00
CA HIS A 87 23.05 17.49 -6.68
C HIS A 87 23.07 18.75 -5.80
N GLY A 88 23.54 18.65 -4.56
CA GLY A 88 23.60 19.79 -3.63
C GLY A 88 22.22 20.36 -3.27
N LEU A 89 21.17 19.53 -3.35
CA LEU A 89 19.79 19.94 -3.09
C LEU A 89 19.51 20.01 -1.59
N THR A 90 18.55 20.84 -1.20
CA THR A 90 17.92 20.72 0.13
C THR A 90 17.01 19.50 0.19
N ILE A 91 16.60 19.11 1.40
CA ILE A 91 15.67 17.99 1.59
C ILE A 91 14.32 18.22 0.89
N GLU A 92 13.81 19.46 0.90
CA GLU A 92 12.57 19.87 0.23
C GLU A 92 12.72 19.82 -1.28
N GLN A 93 13.85 20.30 -1.80
CA GLN A 93 14.14 20.26 -3.24
C GLN A 93 14.28 18.82 -3.74
N ALA A 94 14.98 17.96 -2.99
CA ALA A 94 15.10 16.55 -3.31
C ALA A 94 13.72 15.86 -3.32
N PHE A 95 12.85 16.17 -2.34
CA PHE A 95 11.49 15.65 -2.33
C PHE A 95 10.67 16.11 -3.54
N ALA A 96 10.79 17.39 -3.92
CA ALA A 96 10.11 17.94 -5.08
C ALA A 96 10.57 17.27 -6.40
N VAL A 97 11.85 16.91 -6.52
CA VAL A 97 12.38 16.14 -7.66
C VAL A 97 11.74 14.76 -7.71
N LEU A 98 11.69 14.03 -6.59
CA LEU A 98 11.02 12.72 -6.53
C LEU A 98 9.53 12.83 -6.92
N GLN A 99 8.84 13.86 -6.42
CA GLN A 99 7.43 14.10 -6.74
C GLN A 99 7.22 14.41 -8.22
N ARG A 100 8.08 15.23 -8.83
CA ARG A 100 8.03 15.52 -10.26
C ARG A 100 8.21 14.25 -11.09
N PHE A 101 9.23 13.45 -10.79
CA PHE A 101 9.47 12.20 -11.52
C PHE A 101 8.33 11.20 -11.35
N SER A 102 7.79 11.06 -10.13
CA SER A 102 6.60 10.24 -9.85
C SER A 102 5.39 10.67 -10.70
N HIS A 103 5.16 11.98 -10.82
CA HIS A 103 4.09 12.53 -11.66
C HIS A 103 4.33 12.29 -13.16
N GLU A 104 5.53 12.58 -13.65
CA GLU A 104 5.89 12.43 -15.07
C GLU A 104 5.86 10.96 -15.53
N SER A 105 6.25 10.03 -14.64
CA SER A 105 6.25 8.58 -14.90
C SER A 105 4.95 7.88 -14.53
N ASN A 106 3.98 8.59 -13.93
CA ASN A 106 2.77 8.02 -13.33
C ASN A 106 3.05 6.78 -12.44
N THR A 107 4.17 6.82 -11.73
CA THR A 107 4.65 5.73 -10.87
C THR A 107 4.59 6.18 -9.41
N LYS A 108 4.37 5.26 -8.48
CA LYS A 108 4.27 5.63 -7.07
C LYS A 108 5.60 6.19 -6.57
N LEU A 109 5.53 7.21 -5.72
CA LEU A 109 6.70 7.90 -5.18
C LEU A 109 7.71 6.97 -4.49
N ASN A 110 7.21 5.94 -3.78
CA ASN A 110 8.06 4.95 -3.11
C ASN A 110 8.83 4.08 -4.12
N ASP A 111 8.21 3.77 -5.27
CA ASP A 111 8.84 2.94 -6.30
C ASP A 111 9.93 3.75 -7.02
N VAL A 112 9.69 5.03 -7.30
CA VAL A 112 10.70 5.99 -7.79
C VAL A 112 11.88 6.10 -6.83
N ALA A 113 11.61 6.27 -5.53
CA ALA A 113 12.66 6.33 -4.52
C ALA A 113 13.49 5.03 -4.47
N ALA A 114 12.84 3.87 -4.61
CA ALA A 114 13.51 2.58 -4.64
C ALA A 114 14.36 2.37 -5.91
N GLU A 115 13.99 2.96 -7.05
CA GLU A 115 14.81 2.98 -8.27
C GLU A 115 16.10 3.76 -8.06
N ILE A 116 16.01 5.01 -7.60
CA ILE A 116 17.18 5.85 -7.31
C ILE A 116 18.11 5.20 -6.27
N ALA A 117 17.53 4.58 -5.24
CA ALA A 117 18.31 3.89 -4.21
C ALA A 117 19.06 2.66 -4.76
N ARG A 118 18.51 1.95 -5.75
CA ARG A 118 19.18 0.82 -6.42
C ARG A 118 20.31 1.30 -7.32
N GLU A 119 20.07 2.31 -8.15
CA GLU A 119 21.08 2.89 -9.05
C GLU A 119 22.32 3.40 -8.30
N HIS A 120 22.17 3.85 -7.05
CA HIS A 120 23.30 4.28 -6.22
C HIS A 120 24.20 3.12 -5.74
N HIS A 121 23.71 1.89 -5.65
CA HIS A 121 24.53 0.76 -5.20
C HIS A 121 25.43 0.20 -6.31
N GLU A 122 25.23 0.61 -7.56
CA GLU A 122 25.89 0.06 -8.76
C GLU A 122 26.99 0.97 -9.35
N GLY A 123 27.30 2.10 -8.71
CA GLY A 123 28.37 3.03 -9.14
C GLY A 123 29.24 3.49 -7.98
#